data_AF-A0A0J1DKL9-F1
#
_entry.id   AF-A0A0J1DKL9-F1
#
_cell.length_a   1.000
_cell.length_b   1.000
_cell.length_c   1.000
_cell.angle_alpha   90.00
_cell.angle_beta   90.00
_cell.angle_gamma   90.00
#
_symmetry.space_group_name_H-M   'P 1'
#
loop_
_entity.id
_entity.type
_entity.pdbx_description
1 polymer ?
#
loop_
_entity_poly.entity_id
_entity_poly.type
_entity_poly.pdbx_seq_one_letter_code
_entity_poly.pdbx_strand_id
1 'polypeptide(L)'
;MPYFVWFGILGLLLLYAAGIVMFLVKKKAMVKLRRHHEILGTGAAVSLTVHGVWANLDHAGHAMPLFGWVGILALAGVFFGYYAMNRAKKVRDRKWTELHWKVGLASVVVATAHGAWFALRILGR
;
A
#
# COMPACT_ATOMS: atom_id res chain seq x y z
N MET A 1 19.22 -2.52 -10.98
CA MET A 1 19.58 -1.24 -10.33
C MET A 1 19.05 -1.19 -8.90
N PRO A 2 19.89 -1.07 -7.86
CA PRO A 2 19.51 -1.29 -6.45
C PRO A 2 18.61 -0.21 -5.84
N TYR A 3 18.51 0.98 -6.44
CA TYR A 3 17.84 2.12 -5.81
C TYR A 3 16.31 2.04 -5.81
N PHE A 4 15.70 1.25 -6.70
CA PHE A 4 14.25 1.24 -6.89
C PHE A 4 13.47 0.40 -5.86
N VAL A 5 14.18 -0.50 -5.17
CA VAL A 5 13.64 -1.25 -4.03
C VAL A 5 13.27 -0.29 -2.89
N TRP A 6 13.99 0.83 -2.75
CA TRP A 6 13.71 1.84 -1.73
C TRP A 6 12.34 2.50 -1.89
N PHE A 7 11.79 2.61 -3.12
CA PHE A 7 10.41 3.06 -3.31
C PHE A 7 9.39 2.02 -2.80
N GLY A 8 9.67 0.73 -2.98
CA GLY A 8 8.84 -0.34 -2.41
C GLY A 8 8.84 -0.28 -0.87
N ILE A 9 10.03 -0.16 -0.27
CA ILE A 9 10.22 -0.06 1.18
C ILE A 9 9.55 1.21 1.73
N LEU A 10 9.82 2.37 1.13
CA LEU A 10 9.24 3.64 1.53
C LEU A 10 7.71 3.60 1.42
N GLY A 11 7.19 3.07 0.32
CA GLY A 11 5.75 2.89 0.11
C GLY A 11 5.09 2.05 1.21
N LEU A 12 5.71 0.92 1.57
CA LEU A 12 5.22 0.07 2.65
C LEU A 12 5.28 0.78 4.01
N LEU A 13 6.38 1.45 4.33
CA LEU A 13 6.53 2.25 5.55
C LEU A 13 5.43 3.32 5.67
N LEU A 14 5.14 4.02 4.57
CA LEU A 14 4.09 5.04 4.53
C LEU A 14 2.69 4.44 4.74
N LEU A 15 2.41 3.25 4.20
CA LEU A 15 1.13 2.55 4.46
C LEU A 15 0.99 2.17 5.95
N TYR A 16 2.04 1.63 6.56
CA TYR A 16 2.05 1.33 7.99
C TYR A 16 1.85 2.60 8.81
N ALA A 17 2.55 3.68 8.49
CA ALA A 17 2.38 4.96 9.16
C ALA A 17 0.95 5.49 9.03
N ALA A 18 0.33 5.39 7.85
CA ALA A 18 -1.07 5.76 7.63
C ALA A 18 -2.03 4.93 8.49
N GLY A 19 -1.79 3.62 8.62
CA GLY A 19 -2.55 2.72 9.49
C GLY A 19 -2.39 3.07 10.98
N ILE A 20 -1.16 3.26 11.44
CA ILE A 20 -0.82 3.64 12.82
C ILE A 20 -1.48 4.97 13.19
N VAL A 21 -1.40 5.98 12.32
CA VAL A 21 -2.05 7.28 12.53
C VAL A 21 -3.54 7.09 12.79
N MET A 22 -4.22 6.27 12.00
CA MET A 22 -5.66 6.05 12.19
C MET A 22 -5.99 5.16 13.39
N PHE A 23 -5.10 4.25 13.76
CA PHE A 23 -5.20 3.55 15.04
C PHE A 23 -5.14 4.54 16.21
N LEU A 24 -4.17 5.47 16.22
CA LEU A 24 -4.03 6.50 17.25
C LEU A 24 -5.26 7.43 17.28
N VAL A 25 -5.77 7.84 16.12
CA VAL A 25 -6.99 8.65 16.03
C VAL A 25 -8.19 7.92 16.66
N LYS A 26 -8.38 6.63 16.36
CA LYS A 26 -9.53 5.85 16.83
C LYS A 26 -9.42 5.36 18.27
N LYS A 27 -8.22 5.01 18.74
CA LYS A 27 -8.00 4.38 20.06
C LYS A 27 -7.47 5.34 21.13
N LYS A 28 -6.82 6.43 20.72
CA LYS A 28 -6.25 7.43 21.64
C LYS A 28 -6.87 8.83 21.46
N ALA A 29 -7.95 8.93 20.68
CA ALA A 29 -8.68 10.19 20.41
C ALA A 29 -7.80 11.34 19.88
N MET A 30 -6.68 11.03 19.22
CA MET A 30 -5.74 12.03 18.68
C MET A 30 -6.22 12.59 17.34
N VAL A 31 -7.38 13.26 17.31
CA VAL A 31 -8.08 13.69 16.08
C VAL A 31 -7.21 14.56 15.16
N LYS A 32 -6.30 15.38 15.72
CA LYS A 32 -5.36 16.22 14.97
C LYS A 32 -4.49 15.42 13.99
N LEU A 33 -4.24 14.14 14.26
CA LEU A 33 -3.43 13.28 13.42
C LEU A 33 -4.15 12.82 12.15
N ARG A 34 -5.50 12.87 12.10
CA ARG A 34 -6.31 12.36 10.97
C ARG A 34 -5.87 12.92 9.62
N ARG A 35 -5.46 14.19 9.56
CA ARG A 35 -5.00 14.84 8.32
C ARG A 35 -3.79 14.13 7.68
N HIS A 36 -2.93 13.53 8.49
CA HIS A 36 -1.73 12.85 7.99
C HIS A 36 -2.06 11.52 7.33
N HIS A 37 -3.18 10.88 7.66
CA HIS A 37 -3.56 9.60 7.05
C HIS A 37 -3.68 9.70 5.52
N GLU A 38 -4.32 10.76 5.04
CA GLU A 38 -4.52 10.99 3.61
C GLU A 38 -3.18 11.32 2.91
N ILE A 39 -2.33 12.11 3.54
CA ILE A 39 -1.00 12.47 3.01
C ILE A 39 -0.10 11.23 2.94
N LEU A 40 0.00 10.49 4.04
CA LEU A 40 0.82 9.28 4.15
C LEU A 40 0.36 8.19 3.18
N GLY A 41 -0.95 7.95 3.10
CA GLY A 41 -1.51 7.03 2.12
C GLY A 41 -1.16 7.44 0.68
N THR A 42 -1.14 8.75 0.39
CA THR A 42 -0.96 9.23 -0.98
C THR A 42 0.49 9.07 -1.39
N GLY A 43 1.40 9.44 -0.48
CA GLY A 43 2.82 9.15 -0.64
C GLY A 43 3.08 7.66 -0.80
N ALA A 44 2.42 6.81 -0.02
CA ALA A 44 2.49 5.36 -0.17
C ALA A 44 2.08 4.89 -1.57
N ALA A 45 0.90 5.31 -2.03
CA ALA A 45 0.38 4.90 -3.34
C ALA A 45 1.31 5.34 -4.48
N VAL A 46 1.79 6.59 -4.44
CA VAL A 46 2.76 7.10 -5.43
C VAL A 46 4.05 6.30 -5.40
N SER A 47 4.63 6.10 -4.21
CA SER A 47 5.89 5.37 -4.05
C SER A 47 5.79 3.92 -4.53
N LEU A 48 4.73 3.21 -4.14
CA LEU A 48 4.47 1.84 -4.60
C LEU A 48 4.18 1.76 -6.11
N THR A 49 3.57 2.80 -6.69
CA THR A 49 3.33 2.86 -8.14
C THR A 49 4.63 3.04 -8.90
N VAL A 50 5.51 3.94 -8.46
CA VAL A 50 6.85 4.10 -9.05
C VAL A 50 7.61 2.78 -8.98
N HIS A 51 7.57 2.11 -7.81
CA HIS A 51 8.16 0.78 -7.65
C HIS A 51 7.56 -0.25 -8.61
N GLY A 52 6.23 -0.33 -8.69
CA GLY A 52 5.52 -1.27 -9.56
C GLY A 52 5.81 -1.05 -11.04
N VAL A 53 5.71 0.19 -11.53
CA VAL A 53 6.01 0.54 -12.93
C VAL A 53 7.45 0.17 -13.27
N TRP A 54 8.41 0.55 -12.43
CA TRP A 54 9.81 0.26 -12.69
C TRP A 54 10.10 -1.24 -12.69
N ALA A 55 9.58 -1.97 -11.70
CA ALA A 55 9.72 -3.42 -11.63
C ALA A 55 9.15 -4.12 -12.89
N ASN A 56 8.06 -3.60 -13.46
CA ASN A 56 7.46 -4.12 -14.67
C ASN A 56 8.28 -3.77 -15.94
N LEU A 57 8.83 -2.57 -16.01
CA LEU A 57 9.72 -2.16 -17.12
C LEU A 57 11.00 -3.00 -17.14
N ASP A 58 11.57 -3.33 -15.98
CA ASP A 58 12.75 -4.20 -15.85
C ASP A 58 12.48 -5.64 -16.34
N HIS A 59 11.20 -6.06 -16.36
CA HIS A 59 10.75 -7.36 -16.87
C HIS A 59 10.11 -7.26 -18.27
N ALA A 60 10.19 -6.12 -18.96
CA ALA A 60 9.59 -5.94 -20.27
C ALA A 60 10.19 -6.95 -21.28
N GLY A 61 9.33 -7.74 -21.93
CA GLY A 61 9.76 -8.83 -22.83
C GLY A 61 9.97 -10.18 -22.14
N HIS A 62 9.78 -10.27 -20.82
CA HIS A 62 9.86 -11.52 -20.05
C HIS A 62 8.57 -11.79 -19.25
N ALA A 63 8.29 -13.06 -18.98
CA ALA A 63 7.16 -13.43 -18.14
C ALA A 63 7.38 -12.93 -16.71
N MET A 64 6.38 -12.23 -16.15
CA MET A 64 6.42 -11.81 -14.75
C MET A 64 6.44 -13.03 -13.83
N PRO A 65 7.34 -13.07 -12.83
CA PRO A 65 7.33 -14.13 -11.83
C PRO A 65 5.98 -14.13 -11.09
N LEU A 66 5.50 -15.30 -10.66
CA LEU A 66 4.21 -15.46 -9.94
C LEU A 66 4.02 -14.45 -8.80
N PHE A 67 5.07 -14.20 -8.01
CA PHE A 67 5.03 -13.22 -6.91
C PHE A 67 4.98 -11.75 -7.37
N GLY A 68 5.35 -11.44 -8.62
CA GLY A 68 5.16 -10.11 -9.21
C GLY A 68 3.68 -9.76 -9.33
N TRP A 69 2.83 -10.73 -9.71
CA TRP A 69 1.37 -10.56 -9.74
C TRP A 69 0.78 -10.26 -8.35
N VAL A 70 1.33 -10.87 -7.31
CA VAL A 70 0.93 -10.58 -5.92
C VAL A 70 1.20 -9.10 -5.56
N GLY A 71 2.33 -8.56 -5.98
CA GLY A 71 2.66 -7.13 -5.80
C GLY A 71 1.69 -6.21 -6.54
N ILE A 72 1.32 -6.56 -7.77
CA ILE A 72 0.34 -5.80 -8.57
C ILE A 72 -1.04 -5.85 -7.92
N LEU A 73 -1.49 -7.02 -7.45
CA LEU A 73 -2.77 -7.16 -6.74
C LEU A 73 -2.81 -6.33 -5.45
N ALA A 74 -1.71 -6.30 -4.68
CA ALA A 74 -1.61 -5.45 -3.50
C ALA A 74 -1.74 -3.97 -3.87
N LEU A 75 -1.05 -3.52 -4.93
CA LEU A 75 -1.13 -2.15 -5.42
C LEU A 75 -2.55 -1.80 -5.89
N ALA A 76 -3.20 -2.68 -6.64
CA ALA A 76 -4.59 -2.51 -7.06
C ALA A 76 -5.53 -2.40 -5.86
N GLY A 77 -5.30 -3.19 -4.80
CA GLY A 77 -6.02 -3.08 -3.53
C GLY A 77 -5.84 -1.71 -2.86
N VAL A 78 -4.63 -1.15 -2.85
CA VAL A 78 -4.38 0.22 -2.34
C VAL A 78 -5.22 1.25 -3.11
N PHE A 79 -5.20 1.20 -4.45
CA PHE A 79 -6.01 2.09 -5.29
C PHE A 79 -7.51 1.90 -5.10
N PHE A 80 -7.96 0.67 -4.92
CA PHE A 80 -9.36 0.39 -4.59
C PHE A 80 -9.74 0.96 -3.22
N GLY A 81 -8.85 0.87 -2.23
CA GLY A 81 -9.02 1.50 -0.93
C GLY A 81 -9.21 3.03 -1.06
N TYR A 82 -8.45 3.67 -1.94
CA TYR A 82 -8.62 5.09 -2.29
C TYR A 82 -9.99 5.39 -2.88
N TYR A 83 -10.38 4.61 -3.89
CA TYR A 83 -11.68 4.72 -4.51
C TYR A 83 -12.82 4.57 -3.48
N ALA A 84 -12.74 3.54 -2.62
CA ALA A 84 -13.72 3.29 -1.58
C ALA A 84 -13.83 4.46 -0.59
N MET A 85 -12.71 5.07 -0.19
CA MET A 85 -12.73 6.25 0.68
C MET A 85 -13.35 7.47 -0.02
N ASN A 86 -13.03 7.69 -1.29
CA ASN A 86 -13.62 8.79 -2.06
C ASN A 86 -15.14 8.61 -2.20
N ARG A 87 -15.59 7.38 -2.47
CA ARG A 87 -17.03 7.03 -2.45
C ARG A 87 -17.63 7.27 -1.07
N ALA A 88 -16.99 6.84 0.00
CA ALA A 88 -17.45 7.08 1.38
C ALA A 88 -17.63 8.58 1.67
N LYS A 89 -16.69 9.45 1.25
CA LYS A 89 -16.81 10.90 1.38
C LYS A 89 -18.02 11.45 0.62
N LYS A 90 -18.25 10.98 -0.61
CA LYS A 90 -19.33 11.47 -1.50
C LYS A 90 -20.73 11.01 -1.05
N VAL A 91 -20.90 9.73 -0.71
CA VAL A 91 -22.22 9.15 -0.38
C VAL A 91 -22.49 9.09 1.12
N ARG A 92 -21.50 9.42 1.98
CA ARG A 92 -21.57 9.36 3.45
C ARG A 92 -22.01 8.00 4.02
N ASP A 93 -21.76 6.93 3.27
CA ASP A 93 -22.15 5.57 3.63
C ASP A 93 -21.02 4.85 4.40
N ARG A 94 -21.40 4.28 5.55
CA ARG A 94 -20.52 3.55 6.46
C ARG A 94 -19.97 2.27 5.83
N LYS A 95 -20.69 1.63 4.90
CA LYS A 95 -20.23 0.42 4.20
C LYS A 95 -18.97 0.69 3.40
N TRP A 96 -18.90 1.82 2.70
CA TRP A 96 -17.70 2.22 1.94
C TRP A 96 -16.51 2.53 2.85
N THR A 97 -16.76 3.11 4.03
CA THR A 97 -15.71 3.34 5.03
C THR A 97 -15.15 2.00 5.53
N GLU A 98 -16.03 1.04 5.84
CA GLU A 98 -15.62 -0.30 6.27
C GLU A 98 -14.86 -1.05 5.18
N LEU A 99 -15.33 -0.96 3.93
CA LEU A 99 -14.67 -1.56 2.78
C LEU A 99 -13.27 -0.98 2.55
N HIS A 100 -13.11 0.34 2.65
CA HIS A 100 -11.79 0.98 2.62
C HIS A 100 -10.85 0.40 3.68
N TRP A 101 -11.33 0.20 4.91
CA TRP A 101 -10.52 -0.38 5.98
C TRP A 101 -10.14 -1.84 5.71
N LYS A 102 -11.09 -2.66 5.27
CA LYS A 102 -10.85 -4.08 4.98
C LYS A 102 -9.85 -4.25 3.83
N VAL A 103 -10.07 -3.54 2.72
CA VAL A 103 -9.19 -3.65 1.56
C VAL A 103 -7.83 -3.02 1.84
N GLY A 104 -7.79 -1.87 2.51
CA GLY A 104 -6.52 -1.24 2.90
C GLY A 104 -5.66 -2.15 3.77
N LEU A 105 -6.24 -2.76 4.80
CA LEU A 105 -5.53 -3.69 5.68
C LEU A 105 -5.07 -4.95 4.91
N ALA A 106 -5.95 -5.55 4.10
CA ALA A 106 -5.60 -6.69 3.28
C ALA A 106 -4.44 -6.37 2.33
N SER A 107 -4.47 -5.20 1.70
CA SER A 107 -3.41 -4.75 0.78
C SER A 107 -2.07 -4.58 1.51
N VAL A 108 -2.07 -4.04 2.73
CA VAL A 108 -0.84 -3.93 3.56
C VAL A 108 -0.29 -5.31 3.91
N VAL A 109 -1.14 -6.26 4.29
CA VAL A 109 -0.71 -7.62 4.62
C VAL A 109 -0.10 -8.29 3.38
N VAL A 110 -0.75 -8.21 2.23
CA VAL A 110 -0.25 -8.79 0.98
C VAL A 110 1.06 -8.12 0.54
N ALA A 111 1.14 -6.78 0.60
CA ALA A 111 2.36 -6.05 0.29
C ALA A 111 3.52 -6.40 1.24
N THR A 112 3.23 -6.63 2.52
CA THR A 112 4.22 -7.07 3.51
C THR A 112 4.72 -8.48 3.20
N ALA A 113 3.81 -9.42 2.90
CA ALA A 113 4.19 -10.78 2.53
C ALA A 113 5.03 -10.80 1.25
N HIS A 114 4.65 -9.99 0.24
CA HIS A 114 5.43 -9.81 -0.98
C HIS A 114 6.83 -9.25 -0.70
N GLY A 115 6.94 -8.19 0.10
CA GLY A 115 8.22 -7.59 0.47
C GLY A 115 9.11 -8.53 1.30
N ALA A 116 8.54 -9.24 2.27
CA ALA A 116 9.25 -10.21 3.10
C ALA A 116 9.78 -11.39 2.28
N TRP A 117 8.97 -11.93 1.36
CA TRP A 117 9.41 -12.96 0.42
C TRP A 117 10.60 -12.49 -0.42
N PHE A 118 10.53 -11.26 -0.95
CA PHE A 118 11.61 -10.70 -1.75
C PHE A 118 12.89 -10.51 -0.93
N ALA A 119 12.77 -10.02 0.32
CA ALA A 119 13.89 -9.89 1.24
C ALA A 119 14.52 -11.25 1.57
N LEU A 120 13.72 -12.27 1.87
CA LEU A 120 14.21 -13.64 2.12
C LEU A 120 14.95 -14.22 0.91
N ARG A 121 14.45 -13.97 -0.32
CA ARG A 121 15.12 -14.43 -1.54
C ARG A 121 16.48 -13.75 -1.75
N ILE A 122 16.62 -12.48 -1.34
CA ILE A 122 17.88 -11.74 -1.43
C ILE A 122 18.87 -12.17 -0.34
N LEU A 123 18.39 -12.31 0.90
CA LEU A 123 19.21 -12.62 2.08
C LEU A 123 19.53 -14.11 2.27
N GLY A 124 18.71 -15.01 1.71
CA GLY A 124 18.91 -16.46 1.73
C GLY A 124 19.82 -16.98 0.61
N ARG A 125 20.54 -16.06 -0.05
CA ARG A 125 21.71 -16.31 -0.88
C ARG A 125 22.93 -15.79 -0.13
#